data_AF-A0AAQ0R7Q9-F1
#
_entry.id   AF-A0AAQ0R7Q9-F1
#
_cell.length_a   1.000
_cell.length_b   1.000
_cell.length_c   1.000
_cell.angle_alpha   90.00
_cell.angle_beta   90.00
_cell.angle_gamma   90.00
#
_symmetry.space_group_name_H-M   'P 1'
#
loop_
_entity.id
_entity.type
_entity.pdbx_description
1 polymer ?
#
loop_
_entity_poly.entity_id
_entity_poly.type
_entity_poly.pdbx_seq_one_letter_code
_entity_poly.pdbx_strand_id
1 'polypeptide(L)'
;MDLYLFAYGRDYRQALKDFYQLTGNTPQLPRFALGNWWSRYYDYSDESYLALMDKFTDKKVPLSVSVIDMDWHKVSEVPSRFGSGWTGYSWNKKLFPNPKNFINELHQRKLKVTLNDHPADGIRAFEDVYPQVAQILDLNTELEEAAKFDFDNPKFREAYFEAVHGPLENEGVDFWWIDWQQGAISKSGVDPLWLLNHYQYQKAQEKNKNNTILSRYAGPGSHRYPLGFSGDSVISWASLDFQPYFTSTASNIGYTWWSHDIGGHMQGYKDAELSLRWLQFGVFSPINRLHSSKSEFTSKEPWHFDSVIEQSMIEFLQLRHQLIPYLYSANFMTAFKGKALIEPIYYEYPLEEEAYNHRNQYNFGDQLMVAPITKKMNFNLQMGNVEVWFPEGIWYDFFTGQRYDGNVSLKVYREITEIPVFAKAGAIIPLDKNPLIKEEIPSEIIWKIFPGADGEYTLLEDDNETKAKFVEGIFTITSKQETMRKHTIVYGGKEIVSGKIGNFSIDLKEEEGQFDWDFATSLFRRLDIAEIDYEEKDQILQKLSLIKEYDKQVAYIKTIENAELEDSLFELLYSGK
;
A
#
# COMPACT_ATOMS: atom_id res chain seq x y z
N MET A 1 -38.77 0.88 -0.13
CA MET A 1 -37.53 1.45 0.43
C MET A 1 -37.05 0.43 1.43
N ASP A 2 -35.96 -0.24 1.12
CA ASP A 2 -35.40 -1.29 1.98
C ASP A 2 -34.20 -0.69 2.70
N LEU A 3 -34.27 -0.64 4.03
CA LEU A 3 -33.25 -0.06 4.89
C LEU A 3 -32.75 -1.10 5.88
N TYR A 4 -31.44 -1.15 6.05
CA TYR A 4 -30.76 -2.01 7.02
C TYR A 4 -30.03 -1.10 8.01
N LEU A 5 -30.34 -1.22 9.30
CA LEU A 5 -29.74 -0.42 10.37
C LEU A 5 -28.85 -1.31 11.24
N PHE A 6 -27.57 -0.95 11.34
CA PHE A 6 -26.59 -1.61 12.20
C PHE A 6 -26.33 -0.71 13.43
N ALA A 7 -27.00 -0.99 14.55
CA ALA A 7 -26.96 -0.17 15.77
C ALA A 7 -26.09 -0.81 16.87
N TYR A 8 -24.77 -0.84 16.67
CA TYR A 8 -23.81 -1.52 17.56
C TYR A 8 -23.07 -0.55 18.51
N GLY A 9 -23.49 0.71 18.58
CA GLY A 9 -22.79 1.74 19.35
C GLY A 9 -21.37 1.94 18.82
N ARG A 10 -20.37 1.53 19.61
CA ARG A 10 -18.95 1.60 19.25
C ARG A 10 -18.30 0.23 19.01
N ASP A 11 -19.08 -0.84 18.90
CA ASP A 11 -18.59 -2.14 18.45
C ASP A 11 -18.55 -2.19 16.92
N TYR A 12 -17.56 -1.49 16.36
CA TYR A 12 -17.40 -1.31 14.91
C TYR A 12 -17.13 -2.64 14.19
N ARG A 13 -16.33 -3.51 14.80
CA ARG A 13 -15.94 -4.79 14.20
C ARG A 13 -17.12 -5.75 14.11
N GLN A 14 -17.97 -5.82 15.15
CA GLN A 14 -19.17 -6.65 15.09
C GLN A 14 -20.20 -6.09 14.09
N ALA A 15 -20.36 -4.76 14.00
CA ALA A 15 -21.20 -4.13 12.98
C ALA A 15 -20.79 -4.52 11.55
N LEU A 16 -19.48 -4.46 11.26
CA LEU A 16 -18.94 -4.87 9.96
C LEU A 16 -19.11 -6.36 9.70
N LYS A 17 -18.92 -7.20 10.70
CA LYS A 17 -19.10 -8.65 10.56
C LYS A 17 -20.54 -8.98 10.15
N ASP A 18 -21.53 -8.33 10.74
CA ASP A 18 -22.94 -8.55 10.39
C ASP A 18 -23.29 -7.88 9.05
N PHE A 19 -22.65 -6.76 8.70
CA PHE A 19 -22.71 -6.19 7.36
C PHE A 19 -22.15 -7.15 6.29
N TYR A 20 -21.04 -7.83 6.56
CA TYR A 20 -20.49 -8.87 5.68
C TYR A 20 -21.38 -10.10 5.62
N GLN A 21 -22.05 -10.48 6.71
CA GLN A 21 -23.03 -11.57 6.68
C GLN A 21 -24.18 -11.27 5.71
N LEU A 22 -24.63 -10.02 5.64
CA LEU A 22 -25.67 -9.59 4.71
C LEU A 22 -25.16 -9.46 3.27
N THR A 23 -23.99 -8.85 3.09
CA THR A 23 -23.52 -8.39 1.78
C THR A 23 -22.50 -9.31 1.12
N GLY A 24 -21.89 -10.23 1.86
CA GLY A 24 -20.75 -11.05 1.47
C GLY A 24 -19.44 -10.55 2.09
N ASN A 25 -18.49 -11.46 2.31
CA ASN A 25 -17.15 -11.12 2.78
C ASN A 25 -16.31 -10.50 1.66
N THR A 26 -15.30 -9.71 2.04
CA THR A 26 -14.21 -9.32 1.15
C THR A 26 -13.45 -10.58 0.71
N PRO A 27 -13.26 -10.84 -0.59
CA PRO A 27 -12.51 -12.01 -1.04
C PRO A 27 -11.01 -11.85 -0.81
N GLN A 28 -10.30 -12.98 -0.77
CA GLN A 28 -8.85 -13.00 -0.67
C GLN A 28 -8.22 -12.48 -1.98
N LEU A 29 -7.27 -11.56 -1.86
CA LEU A 29 -6.50 -11.06 -2.99
C LEU A 29 -5.43 -12.07 -3.45
N PRO A 30 -5.08 -12.08 -4.74
CA PRO A 30 -3.89 -12.78 -5.20
C PRO A 30 -2.63 -12.10 -4.62
N ARG A 31 -1.61 -12.89 -4.29
CA ARG A 31 -0.40 -12.37 -3.60
C ARG A 31 0.30 -11.23 -4.34
N PHE A 32 0.34 -11.29 -5.68
CA PHE A 32 0.97 -10.24 -6.49
C PHE A 32 0.36 -8.85 -6.27
N ALA A 33 -0.93 -8.78 -5.87
CA ALA A 33 -1.60 -7.50 -5.66
C ALA A 33 -1.01 -6.73 -4.46
N LEU A 34 -0.34 -7.41 -3.54
CA LEU A 34 0.24 -6.82 -2.34
C LEU A 34 1.62 -6.20 -2.58
N GLY A 35 2.28 -6.47 -3.71
CA GLY A 35 3.58 -5.87 -4.05
C GLY A 35 3.48 -4.43 -4.56
N ASN A 36 4.56 -3.96 -5.20
CA ASN A 36 4.58 -2.64 -5.85
C ASN A 36 3.99 -2.71 -7.26
N TRP A 37 3.18 -1.71 -7.60
CA TRP A 37 2.58 -1.59 -8.93
C TRP A 37 3.16 -0.37 -9.63
N TRP A 38 3.64 -0.56 -10.87
CA TRP A 38 3.99 0.54 -11.75
C TRP A 38 2.80 0.89 -12.64
N SER A 39 2.35 2.14 -12.56
CA SER A 39 1.33 2.70 -13.42
C SER A 39 1.68 4.15 -13.74
N ARG A 40 1.33 4.59 -14.94
CA ARG A 40 1.40 6.00 -15.35
C ARG A 40 0.56 6.13 -16.62
N TYR A 41 -0.29 7.15 -16.69
CA TYR A 41 -0.88 7.51 -17.97
C TYR A 41 0.21 8.11 -18.85
N TYR A 42 0.73 7.31 -19.77
CA TYR A 42 1.83 7.70 -20.66
C TYR A 42 1.83 6.81 -21.92
N ASP A 43 2.26 7.37 -23.04
CA ASP A 43 2.32 6.71 -24.34
C ASP A 43 3.58 5.85 -24.48
N TYR A 44 3.68 4.87 -23.60
CA TYR A 44 4.75 3.89 -23.68
C TYR A 44 4.64 3.04 -24.96
N SER A 45 5.74 2.92 -25.69
CA SER A 45 5.96 1.79 -26.60
C SER A 45 6.40 0.54 -25.84
N ASP A 46 6.29 -0.63 -26.47
CA ASP A 46 6.86 -1.88 -25.94
C ASP A 46 8.34 -1.73 -25.57
N GLU A 47 9.16 -1.15 -26.45
CA GLU A 47 10.58 -0.87 -26.21
C GLU A 47 10.79 0.02 -24.97
N SER A 48 10.09 1.15 -24.90
CA SER A 48 10.28 2.12 -23.80
C SER A 48 9.81 1.56 -22.45
N TYR A 49 8.72 0.78 -22.44
CA TYR A 49 8.19 0.18 -21.22
C TYR A 49 9.08 -0.96 -20.73
N LEU A 50 9.55 -1.83 -21.63
CA LEU A 50 10.46 -2.92 -21.25
C LEU A 50 11.80 -2.38 -20.75
N ALA A 51 12.36 -1.35 -21.41
CA ALA A 51 13.56 -0.67 -20.93
C ALA A 51 13.35 -0.04 -19.53
N LEU A 52 12.15 0.48 -19.25
CA LEU A 52 11.80 0.98 -17.93
C LEU A 52 11.76 -0.15 -16.87
N MET A 53 11.18 -1.31 -17.19
CA MET A 53 11.17 -2.47 -16.29
C MET A 53 12.58 -3.00 -16.01
N ASP A 54 13.46 -2.98 -17.02
CA ASP A 54 14.87 -3.34 -16.86
C ASP A 54 15.59 -2.34 -15.96
N LYS A 55 15.31 -1.03 -16.12
CA LYS A 55 15.87 0.00 -15.24
C LYS A 55 15.42 -0.14 -13.78
N PHE A 56 14.16 -0.51 -13.51
CA PHE A 56 13.73 -0.84 -12.16
C PHE A 56 14.50 -2.04 -11.58
N THR A 57 14.76 -3.05 -12.41
CA THR A 57 15.56 -4.22 -12.03
C THR A 57 17.01 -3.81 -11.69
N ASP A 58 17.65 -3.01 -12.54
CA ASP A 58 19.00 -2.48 -12.33
C ASP A 58 19.10 -1.63 -11.06
N LYS A 59 18.07 -0.84 -10.78
CA LYS A 59 17.92 -0.01 -9.58
C LYS A 59 17.47 -0.79 -8.35
N LYS A 60 17.30 -2.12 -8.46
CA LYS A 60 16.88 -3.01 -7.38
C LYS A 60 15.53 -2.61 -6.77
N VAL A 61 14.59 -2.19 -7.61
CA VAL A 61 13.21 -1.90 -7.21
C VAL A 61 12.36 -3.09 -7.63
N PRO A 62 11.84 -3.88 -6.67
CA PRO A 62 10.97 -4.98 -7.00
C PRO A 62 9.57 -4.45 -7.38
N LEU A 63 9.01 -4.99 -8.46
CA LEU A 63 7.65 -4.73 -8.93
C LEU A 63 6.91 -6.06 -9.07
N SER A 64 5.59 -6.03 -8.89
CA SER A 64 4.68 -7.17 -9.05
C SER A 64 3.68 -6.97 -10.19
N VAL A 65 3.30 -5.73 -10.49
CA VAL A 65 2.27 -5.42 -11.49
C VAL A 65 2.73 -4.32 -12.43
N SER A 66 2.52 -4.58 -13.72
CA SER A 66 2.61 -3.63 -14.83
C SER A 66 1.22 -3.20 -15.25
N VAL A 67 0.93 -1.91 -15.08
CA VAL A 67 -0.35 -1.32 -15.49
C VAL A 67 -0.13 -0.51 -16.76
N ILE A 68 -0.74 -0.91 -17.86
CA ILE A 68 -0.68 -0.17 -19.13
C ILE A 68 -1.97 0.62 -19.28
N ASP A 69 -1.83 1.93 -19.32
CA ASP A 69 -2.95 2.87 -19.44
C ASP A 69 -3.39 3.05 -20.92
N MET A 70 -4.36 3.93 -21.15
CA MET A 70 -5.01 4.32 -22.41
C MET A 70 -4.32 3.95 -23.73
N ASP A 71 -3.04 4.28 -23.87
CA ASP A 71 -2.32 4.20 -25.15
C ASP A 71 -2.01 2.75 -25.60
N TRP A 72 -2.36 1.73 -24.80
CA TRP A 72 -2.34 0.32 -25.25
C TRP A 72 -3.25 0.10 -26.46
N HIS A 73 -4.39 0.81 -26.52
CA HIS A 73 -5.31 0.78 -27.67
C HIS A 73 -5.17 2.02 -28.56
N LYS A 74 -5.78 1.99 -29.75
CA LYS A 74 -5.80 3.13 -30.67
C LYS A 74 -6.49 4.33 -29.99
N VAL A 75 -5.74 5.41 -29.74
CA VAL A 75 -6.28 6.68 -29.18
C VAL A 75 -6.32 7.77 -30.25
N SER A 76 -5.16 8.14 -30.80
CA SER A 76 -5.03 9.23 -31.78
C SER A 76 -5.41 8.83 -33.22
N GLU A 77 -5.53 7.52 -33.49
CA GLU A 77 -5.85 6.98 -34.81
C GLU A 77 -7.35 6.74 -35.01
N VAL A 78 -8.18 7.00 -34.00
CA VAL A 78 -9.63 6.84 -34.09
C VAL A 78 -10.20 7.90 -35.04
N PRO A 79 -10.87 7.50 -36.14
CA PRO A 79 -11.49 8.48 -37.04
C PRO A 79 -12.55 9.29 -36.30
N SER A 80 -12.54 10.61 -36.45
CA SER A 80 -13.41 11.53 -35.69
C SER A 80 -14.90 11.22 -35.79
N ARG A 81 -15.36 10.61 -36.90
CA ARG A 81 -16.74 10.15 -37.10
C ARG A 81 -17.18 9.05 -36.11
N PHE A 82 -16.23 8.33 -35.50
CA PHE A 82 -16.48 7.35 -34.45
C PHE A 82 -16.40 7.93 -33.04
N GLY A 83 -16.05 9.22 -32.89
CA GLY A 83 -15.95 9.90 -31.60
C GLY A 83 -14.52 9.98 -31.07
N SER A 84 -14.38 9.89 -29.75
CA SER A 84 -13.09 10.05 -29.06
C SER A 84 -12.27 8.76 -29.04
N GLY A 85 -10.97 8.88 -28.78
CA GLY A 85 -10.10 7.73 -28.49
C GLY A 85 -10.14 7.26 -27.05
N TRP A 86 -11.14 7.65 -26.25
CA TRP A 86 -11.20 7.33 -24.82
C TRP A 86 -11.62 5.88 -24.52
N THR A 87 -12.41 5.26 -25.39
CA THR A 87 -12.70 3.82 -25.34
C THR A 87 -11.97 3.12 -26.48
N GLY A 88 -11.36 1.97 -26.25
CA GLY A 88 -10.87 1.17 -27.37
C GLY A 88 -10.43 -0.23 -27.01
N TYR A 89 -10.41 -1.11 -28.02
CA TYR A 89 -10.17 -2.54 -27.85
C TYR A 89 -9.17 -3.13 -28.84
N SER A 90 -8.68 -2.32 -29.77
CA SER A 90 -7.66 -2.68 -30.73
C SER A 90 -6.31 -2.13 -30.31
N TRP A 91 -5.32 -3.01 -30.20
CA TRP A 91 -3.94 -2.63 -29.92
C TRP A 91 -3.45 -1.49 -30.82
N ASN A 92 -2.80 -0.50 -30.20
CA ASN A 92 -2.03 0.50 -30.92
C ASN A 92 -0.75 -0.15 -31.48
N LYS A 93 -0.79 -0.63 -32.73
CA LYS A 93 0.34 -1.33 -33.36
C LYS A 93 1.56 -0.45 -33.64
N LYS A 94 1.47 0.87 -33.48
CA LYS A 94 2.66 1.75 -33.54
C LYS A 94 3.47 1.69 -32.26
N LEU A 95 2.80 1.62 -31.10
CA LEU A 95 3.43 1.50 -29.80
C LEU A 95 3.73 0.05 -29.43
N PHE A 96 2.83 -0.87 -29.80
CA PHE A 96 2.92 -2.31 -29.52
C PHE A 96 2.79 -3.12 -30.81
N PRO A 97 3.82 -3.16 -31.68
CA PRO A 97 3.81 -3.95 -32.91
C PRO A 97 3.51 -5.44 -32.68
N ASN A 98 4.00 -6.00 -31.57
CA ASN A 98 3.74 -7.38 -31.16
C ASN A 98 3.33 -7.47 -29.67
N PRO A 99 2.04 -7.22 -29.35
CA PRO A 99 1.56 -7.15 -27.97
C PRO A 99 1.71 -8.45 -27.20
N LYS A 100 1.49 -9.60 -27.86
CA LYS A 100 1.68 -10.92 -27.24
C LYS A 100 3.14 -11.11 -26.80
N ASN A 101 4.10 -10.70 -27.63
CA ASN A 101 5.52 -10.76 -27.24
C ASN A 101 5.81 -9.80 -26.09
N PHE A 102 5.29 -8.57 -26.16
CA PHE A 102 5.43 -7.59 -25.07
C PHE A 102 4.91 -8.12 -23.72
N ILE A 103 3.72 -8.71 -23.68
CA ILE A 103 3.17 -9.32 -22.46
C ILE A 103 4.03 -10.50 -22.00
N ASN A 104 4.48 -11.37 -22.92
CA ASN A 104 5.37 -12.48 -22.57
C ASN A 104 6.68 -12.00 -21.95
N GLU A 105 7.27 -10.90 -22.42
CA GLU A 105 8.48 -10.29 -21.85
C GLU A 105 8.25 -9.78 -20.42
N LEU A 106 7.06 -9.22 -20.12
CA LEU A 106 6.66 -8.83 -18.77
C LEU A 106 6.46 -10.05 -17.86
N HIS A 107 5.83 -11.11 -18.38
CA HIS A 107 5.64 -12.37 -17.65
C HIS A 107 6.97 -13.08 -17.36
N GLN A 108 7.95 -13.05 -18.27
CA GLN A 108 9.31 -13.55 -18.01
C GLN A 108 9.99 -12.80 -16.87
N ARG A 109 9.69 -11.50 -16.71
CA ARG A 109 10.10 -10.67 -15.57
C ARG A 109 9.24 -10.90 -14.33
N LYS A 110 8.32 -11.88 -14.36
CA LYS A 110 7.38 -12.25 -13.29
C LYS A 110 6.44 -11.10 -12.88
N LEU A 111 6.09 -10.24 -13.83
CA LEU A 111 5.13 -9.16 -13.63
C LEU A 111 3.75 -9.60 -14.10
N LYS A 112 2.70 -9.21 -13.36
CA LYS A 112 1.32 -9.32 -13.82
C LYS A 112 0.93 -8.12 -14.66
N VAL A 113 0.14 -8.33 -15.70
CA VAL A 113 -0.23 -7.29 -16.65
C VAL A 113 -1.71 -6.99 -16.54
N THR A 114 -2.02 -5.70 -16.42
CA THR A 114 -3.38 -5.19 -16.53
C THR A 114 -3.44 -4.02 -17.50
N LEU A 115 -4.57 -3.91 -18.19
CA LEU A 115 -4.88 -2.83 -19.12
C LEU A 115 -6.00 -1.97 -18.55
N ASN A 116 -5.92 -0.65 -18.73
CA ASN A 116 -7.01 0.26 -18.40
C ASN A 116 -8.13 0.12 -19.45
N ASP A 117 -9.35 -0.22 -19.02
CA ASP A 117 -10.54 -0.31 -19.85
C ASP A 117 -11.55 0.78 -19.45
N HIS A 118 -11.88 1.62 -20.43
CA HIS A 118 -12.93 2.64 -20.36
C HIS A 118 -14.08 2.25 -21.30
N PRO A 119 -15.09 1.49 -20.85
CA PRO A 119 -16.03 0.85 -21.77
C PRO A 119 -17.17 1.75 -22.28
N ALA A 120 -17.17 3.03 -21.92
CA ALA A 120 -18.33 3.93 -22.06
C ALA A 120 -18.86 4.12 -23.49
N ASP A 121 -17.99 4.27 -24.50
CA ASP A 121 -18.43 4.48 -25.89
C ASP A 121 -18.83 3.18 -26.61
N GLY A 122 -18.77 2.03 -25.93
CA GLY A 122 -19.08 0.71 -26.48
C GLY A 122 -18.05 0.24 -27.52
N ILE A 123 -18.46 -0.69 -28.39
CA ILE A 123 -17.58 -1.26 -29.43
C ILE A 123 -17.97 -0.70 -30.79
N ARG A 124 -17.00 -0.10 -31.49
CA ARG A 124 -17.23 0.69 -32.71
C ARG A 124 -16.63 0.01 -33.93
N ALA A 125 -17.13 0.35 -35.12
CA ALA A 125 -16.83 -0.39 -36.34
C ALA A 125 -15.35 -0.39 -36.80
N PHE A 126 -14.53 0.55 -36.30
CA PHE A 126 -13.10 0.58 -36.59
C PHE A 126 -12.29 -0.44 -35.78
N GLU A 127 -12.89 -1.03 -34.74
CA GLU A 127 -12.21 -1.97 -33.87
C GLU A 127 -11.97 -3.31 -34.58
N ASP A 128 -10.80 -3.90 -34.38
CA ASP A 128 -10.41 -5.17 -34.98
C ASP A 128 -11.38 -6.31 -34.56
N VAL A 129 -11.96 -6.19 -33.36
CA VAL A 129 -12.94 -7.13 -32.77
C VAL A 129 -14.38 -6.91 -33.26
N TYR A 130 -14.67 -5.80 -33.94
CA TYR A 130 -16.05 -5.42 -34.31
C TYR A 130 -16.78 -6.47 -35.15
N PRO A 131 -16.18 -7.15 -36.15
CA PRO A 131 -16.92 -8.13 -36.96
C PRO A 131 -17.56 -9.25 -36.12
N GLN A 132 -16.86 -9.75 -35.10
CA GLN A 132 -17.39 -10.78 -34.20
C GLN A 132 -18.46 -10.21 -33.27
N VAL A 133 -18.25 -8.99 -32.76
CA VAL A 133 -19.24 -8.29 -31.91
C VAL A 133 -20.53 -8.02 -32.68
N ALA A 134 -20.44 -7.54 -33.92
CA ALA A 134 -21.56 -7.28 -34.81
C ALA A 134 -22.36 -8.56 -35.11
N GLN A 135 -21.68 -9.70 -35.26
CA GLN A 135 -22.32 -10.99 -35.42
C GLN A 135 -23.12 -11.42 -34.17
N ILE A 136 -22.56 -11.24 -32.96
CA ILE A 136 -23.22 -11.63 -31.70
C ILE A 136 -24.45 -10.74 -31.43
N LEU A 137 -24.33 -9.45 -31.74
CA LEU A 137 -25.35 -8.44 -31.46
C LEU A 137 -26.33 -8.19 -32.61
N ASP A 138 -26.18 -8.90 -33.74
CA ASP A 138 -26.98 -8.73 -34.96
C ASP A 138 -26.96 -7.28 -35.50
N LEU A 139 -25.79 -6.62 -35.48
CA LEU A 139 -25.61 -5.21 -35.89
C LEU A 139 -25.51 -5.05 -37.41
N ASN A 140 -25.95 -3.90 -37.93
CA ASN A 140 -25.79 -3.58 -39.34
C ASN A 140 -24.34 -3.14 -39.66
N THR A 141 -23.56 -4.04 -40.27
CA THR A 141 -22.18 -3.78 -40.65
C THR A 141 -22.02 -2.82 -41.83
N GLU A 142 -22.99 -2.75 -42.75
CA GLU A 142 -22.97 -1.80 -43.87
C GLU A 142 -23.14 -0.35 -43.39
N LEU A 143 -23.91 -0.16 -42.32
CA LEU A 143 -24.11 1.14 -41.67
C LEU A 143 -23.10 1.40 -40.55
N GLU A 144 -22.16 0.48 -40.31
CA GLU A 144 -21.16 0.59 -39.23
C GLU A 144 -21.81 0.86 -37.86
N GLU A 145 -22.93 0.21 -37.58
CA GLU A 145 -23.71 0.38 -36.36
C GLU A 145 -22.89 0.01 -35.12
N ALA A 146 -22.64 0.99 -34.23
CA ALA A 146 -21.88 0.74 -33.01
C ALA A 146 -22.66 -0.12 -32.01
N ALA A 147 -21.95 -1.05 -31.36
CA ALA A 147 -22.44 -1.75 -30.17
C ALA A 147 -22.42 -0.78 -28.99
N LYS A 148 -23.51 -0.03 -28.80
CA LYS A 148 -23.65 0.90 -27.68
C LYS A 148 -23.52 0.17 -26.35
N PHE A 149 -22.80 0.75 -25.41
CA PHE A 149 -22.63 0.19 -24.08
C PHE A 149 -24.00 -0.11 -23.43
N ASP A 150 -24.22 -1.37 -23.09
CA ASP A 150 -25.45 -1.83 -22.46
C ASP A 150 -25.18 -3.08 -21.62
N PHE A 151 -24.65 -2.87 -20.41
CA PHE A 151 -24.32 -4.00 -19.53
C PHE A 151 -25.55 -4.69 -18.92
N ASP A 152 -26.77 -4.17 -19.13
CA ASP A 152 -28.01 -4.89 -18.82
C ASP A 152 -28.30 -5.98 -19.87
N ASN A 153 -27.84 -5.80 -21.10
CA ASN A 153 -28.07 -6.74 -22.20
C ASN A 153 -27.14 -7.98 -22.11
N PRO A 154 -27.67 -9.21 -21.96
CA PRO A 154 -26.85 -10.42 -21.92
C PRO A 154 -26.02 -10.66 -23.18
N LYS A 155 -26.53 -10.32 -24.38
CA LYS A 155 -25.76 -10.45 -25.62
C LYS A 155 -24.58 -9.47 -25.67
N PHE A 156 -24.74 -8.27 -25.10
CA PHE A 156 -23.63 -7.32 -25.01
C PHE A 156 -22.56 -7.85 -24.06
N ARG A 157 -22.94 -8.39 -22.91
CA ARG A 157 -21.98 -9.04 -21.99
C ARG A 157 -21.27 -10.21 -22.64
N GLU A 158 -21.97 -11.05 -23.40
CA GLU A 158 -21.37 -12.13 -24.18
C GLU A 158 -20.35 -11.61 -25.19
N ALA A 159 -20.71 -10.61 -26.01
CA ALA A 159 -19.77 -10.00 -26.95
C ALA A 159 -18.56 -9.37 -26.23
N TYR A 160 -18.80 -8.66 -25.13
CA TYR A 160 -17.78 -7.98 -24.35
C TYR A 160 -16.78 -8.95 -23.69
N PHE A 161 -17.24 -10.09 -23.17
CA PHE A 161 -16.31 -11.07 -22.58
C PHE A 161 -15.67 -11.98 -23.62
N GLU A 162 -16.43 -12.52 -24.57
CA GLU A 162 -15.93 -13.55 -25.47
C GLU A 162 -15.18 -12.98 -26.69
N ALA A 163 -15.67 -11.88 -27.28
CA ALA A 163 -15.07 -11.29 -28.48
C ALA A 163 -14.06 -10.18 -28.16
N VAL A 164 -14.21 -9.47 -27.04
CA VAL A 164 -13.34 -8.34 -26.68
C VAL A 164 -12.27 -8.75 -25.66
N HIS A 165 -12.66 -9.18 -24.47
CA HIS A 165 -11.72 -9.48 -23.39
C HIS A 165 -10.99 -10.80 -23.62
N GLY A 166 -11.70 -11.84 -24.04
CA GLY A 166 -11.18 -13.20 -24.25
C GLY A 166 -9.91 -13.26 -25.11
N PRO A 167 -9.85 -12.62 -26.29
CA PRO A 167 -8.63 -12.58 -27.09
C PRO A 167 -7.45 -11.92 -26.37
N LEU A 168 -7.65 -10.77 -25.73
CA LEU A 168 -6.61 -10.04 -24.99
C LEU A 168 -6.11 -10.85 -23.78
N GLU A 169 -7.02 -11.54 -23.13
CA GLU A 169 -6.75 -12.49 -22.06
C GLU A 169 -5.98 -13.73 -22.51
N ASN A 170 -6.24 -14.23 -23.73
CA ASN A 170 -5.50 -15.33 -24.36
C ASN A 170 -4.09 -14.89 -24.82
N GLU A 171 -3.89 -13.59 -25.06
CA GLU A 171 -2.57 -13.00 -25.30
C GLU A 171 -1.74 -12.85 -24.01
N GLY A 172 -2.40 -12.84 -22.85
CA GLY A 172 -1.76 -12.90 -21.53
C GLY A 172 -2.15 -11.79 -20.56
N VAL A 173 -3.17 -10.96 -20.85
CA VAL A 173 -3.70 -10.02 -19.85
C VAL A 173 -4.20 -10.81 -18.63
N ASP A 174 -3.69 -10.47 -17.44
CA ASP A 174 -3.94 -11.22 -16.21
C ASP A 174 -5.25 -10.79 -15.53
N PHE A 175 -5.52 -9.49 -15.50
CA PHE A 175 -6.72 -8.88 -14.93
C PHE A 175 -6.98 -7.48 -15.50
N TRP A 176 -8.12 -6.88 -15.13
CA TRP A 176 -8.59 -5.62 -15.73
C TRP A 176 -8.65 -4.47 -14.72
N TRP A 177 -8.20 -3.30 -15.16
CA TRP A 177 -8.52 -2.02 -14.53
C TRP A 177 -9.75 -1.44 -15.23
N ILE A 178 -10.88 -1.43 -14.53
CA ILE A 178 -12.15 -0.91 -15.00
C ILE A 178 -12.27 0.55 -14.56
N ASP A 179 -12.24 1.47 -15.51
CA ASP A 179 -12.35 2.89 -15.23
C ASP A 179 -13.67 3.44 -15.80
N TRP A 180 -14.64 3.64 -14.90
CA TRP A 180 -15.97 4.13 -15.23
C TRP A 180 -16.33 5.37 -14.41
N GLN A 181 -16.73 6.43 -15.11
CA GLN A 181 -17.20 7.69 -14.52
C GLN A 181 -18.45 8.25 -15.22
N GLN A 182 -19.02 7.52 -16.18
CA GLN A 182 -19.98 8.06 -17.16
C GLN A 182 -21.46 7.96 -16.71
N GLY A 183 -21.70 7.79 -15.41
CA GLY A 183 -23.03 7.87 -14.79
C GLY A 183 -23.36 6.67 -13.91
N ALA A 184 -24.40 6.82 -13.09
CA ALA A 184 -24.77 5.88 -12.02
C ALA A 184 -26.11 5.16 -12.26
N ILE A 185 -26.70 5.27 -13.46
CA ILE A 185 -28.03 4.70 -13.76
C ILE A 185 -28.00 4.05 -15.14
N SER A 186 -28.13 2.72 -15.17
CA SER A 186 -28.32 1.91 -16.38
C SER A 186 -29.80 1.86 -16.79
N LYS A 187 -30.14 1.08 -17.82
CA LYS A 187 -31.54 0.90 -18.26
C LYS A 187 -32.40 0.19 -17.20
N SER A 188 -31.79 -0.70 -16.42
CA SER A 188 -32.46 -1.38 -15.30
C SER A 188 -32.54 -0.52 -14.03
N GLY A 189 -31.90 0.64 -13.99
CA GLY A 189 -31.80 1.49 -12.82
C GLY A 189 -30.67 1.11 -11.86
N VAL A 190 -29.84 0.12 -12.21
CA VAL A 190 -28.64 -0.27 -11.46
C VAL A 190 -27.46 0.60 -11.93
N ASP A 191 -26.51 0.88 -11.03
CA ASP A 191 -25.29 1.56 -11.43
C ASP A 191 -24.46 0.68 -12.40
N PRO A 192 -24.09 1.18 -13.60
CA PRO A 192 -23.25 0.44 -14.53
C PRO A 192 -21.93 -0.05 -13.94
N LEU A 193 -21.29 0.73 -13.06
CA LEU A 193 -20.04 0.34 -12.40
C LEU A 193 -20.23 -0.87 -11.50
N TRP A 194 -21.38 -0.99 -10.83
CA TRP A 194 -21.75 -2.18 -10.06
C TRP A 194 -21.87 -3.42 -10.94
N LEU A 195 -22.52 -3.31 -12.10
CA LEU A 195 -22.68 -4.42 -13.04
C LEU A 195 -21.33 -4.82 -13.63
N LEU A 196 -20.51 -3.84 -14.03
CA LEU A 196 -19.15 -4.05 -14.53
C LEU A 196 -18.32 -4.82 -13.50
N ASN A 197 -18.23 -4.30 -12.27
CA ASN A 197 -17.46 -4.92 -11.20
C ASN A 197 -17.93 -6.35 -10.89
N HIS A 198 -19.24 -6.56 -10.85
CA HIS A 198 -19.83 -7.88 -10.61
C HIS A 198 -19.41 -8.92 -11.65
N TYR A 199 -19.70 -8.65 -12.92
CA TYR A 199 -19.48 -9.64 -13.98
C TYR A 199 -18.00 -9.77 -14.34
N GLN A 200 -17.22 -8.67 -14.33
CA GLN A 200 -15.77 -8.74 -14.54
C GLN A 200 -15.09 -9.54 -13.44
N TYR A 201 -15.45 -9.33 -12.17
CA TYR A 201 -14.90 -10.13 -11.09
C TYR A 201 -15.31 -11.60 -11.19
N GLN A 202 -16.58 -11.88 -11.53
CA GLN A 202 -17.04 -13.26 -11.77
C GLN A 202 -16.21 -13.93 -12.87
N LYS A 203 -16.01 -13.25 -14.00
CA LYS A 203 -15.20 -13.77 -15.13
C LYS A 203 -13.74 -13.98 -14.75
N ALA A 204 -13.16 -13.06 -13.98
CA ALA A 204 -11.82 -13.21 -13.44
C ALA A 204 -11.70 -14.48 -12.57
N GLN A 205 -12.69 -14.76 -11.70
CA GLN A 205 -12.73 -15.98 -10.88
C GLN A 205 -12.93 -17.27 -11.68
N GLU A 206 -13.73 -17.24 -12.75
CA GLU A 206 -13.94 -18.40 -13.65
C GLU A 206 -12.62 -18.83 -14.32
N LYS A 207 -11.76 -17.86 -14.67
CA LYS A 207 -10.47 -18.11 -15.32
C LYS A 207 -9.41 -18.62 -14.35
N ASN A 208 -9.26 -17.96 -13.20
CA ASN A 208 -8.32 -18.39 -12.17
C ASN A 208 -8.89 -18.09 -10.78
N LYS A 209 -8.85 -19.10 -9.90
CA LYS A 209 -9.28 -18.95 -8.53
C LYS A 209 -8.42 -17.88 -7.84
N ASN A 210 -9.06 -16.95 -7.13
CA ASN A 210 -8.41 -15.79 -6.49
C ASN A 210 -7.84 -14.74 -7.47
N ASN A 211 -8.29 -14.69 -8.73
CA ASN A 211 -7.98 -13.53 -9.57
C ASN A 211 -8.66 -12.26 -9.04
N THR A 212 -8.41 -11.10 -9.64
CA THR A 212 -8.95 -9.83 -9.14
C THR A 212 -9.35 -8.89 -10.28
N ILE A 213 -9.88 -7.73 -9.92
CA ILE A 213 -10.07 -6.56 -10.79
C ILE A 213 -9.64 -5.32 -10.00
N LEU A 214 -9.21 -4.26 -10.68
CA LEU A 214 -9.04 -2.92 -10.12
C LEU A 214 -10.18 -2.03 -10.63
N SER A 215 -10.87 -1.33 -9.74
CA SER A 215 -12.00 -0.50 -10.16
C SER A 215 -12.25 0.69 -9.24
N ARG A 216 -13.14 1.60 -9.64
CA ARG A 216 -13.62 2.68 -8.78
C ARG A 216 -14.60 2.16 -7.73
N TYR A 217 -14.75 2.91 -6.65
CA TYR A 217 -15.71 2.61 -5.59
C TYR A 217 -17.16 2.85 -6.07
N ALA A 218 -17.98 1.81 -6.07
CA ALA A 218 -19.37 1.86 -6.51
C ALA A 218 -20.38 2.08 -5.37
N GLY A 219 -19.92 2.22 -4.11
CA GLY A 219 -20.79 2.31 -2.93
C GLY A 219 -20.75 1.08 -2.01
N PRO A 220 -21.49 1.08 -0.90
CA PRO A 220 -21.43 0.02 0.11
C PRO A 220 -21.73 -1.36 -0.46
N GLY A 221 -20.88 -2.34 -0.16
CA GLY A 221 -20.93 -3.69 -0.74
C GLY A 221 -19.93 -3.94 -1.88
N SER A 222 -19.25 -2.88 -2.35
CA SER A 222 -18.21 -2.99 -3.38
C SER A 222 -16.97 -3.76 -2.92
N HIS A 223 -16.80 -3.98 -1.63
CA HIS A 223 -15.69 -4.77 -1.07
C HIS A 223 -15.65 -6.22 -1.54
N ARG A 224 -16.76 -6.72 -2.11
CA ARG A 224 -16.78 -8.00 -2.83
C ARG A 224 -15.94 -8.03 -4.10
N TYR A 225 -15.57 -6.86 -4.63
CA TYR A 225 -14.78 -6.68 -5.84
C TYR A 225 -13.52 -5.88 -5.43
N PRO A 226 -12.51 -6.61 -4.95
CA PRO A 226 -11.84 -6.17 -3.74
C PRO A 226 -10.92 -4.99 -3.94
N LEU A 227 -10.35 -4.73 -5.13
CA LEU A 227 -9.43 -3.60 -5.32
C LEU A 227 -10.15 -2.34 -5.82
N GLY A 228 -10.24 -1.34 -4.95
CA GLY A 228 -10.73 0.00 -5.27
C GLY A 228 -9.62 1.00 -5.58
N PHE A 229 -9.94 2.16 -6.15
CA PHE A 229 -9.09 3.35 -6.03
C PHE A 229 -9.83 4.68 -5.80
N SER A 230 -9.18 5.66 -5.15
CA SER A 230 -9.79 6.97 -4.80
C SER A 230 -10.01 7.91 -5.98
N GLY A 231 -9.46 7.60 -7.15
CA GLY A 231 -9.44 8.52 -8.30
C GLY A 231 -8.35 9.59 -8.22
N ASP A 232 -8.57 10.64 -9.00
CA ASP A 232 -7.55 11.53 -9.53
C ASP A 232 -7.19 12.64 -8.53
N SER A 233 -6.24 12.36 -7.64
CA SER A 233 -5.82 13.30 -6.59
C SER A 233 -4.94 14.43 -7.12
N VAL A 234 -5.10 15.64 -6.56
CA VAL A 234 -4.20 16.77 -6.85
C VAL A 234 -2.86 16.57 -6.13
N ILE A 235 -1.73 16.82 -6.80
CA ILE A 235 -0.40 16.74 -6.19
C ILE A 235 -0.19 17.92 -5.21
N SER A 236 -0.54 17.72 -3.94
CA SER A 236 -0.40 18.73 -2.89
C SER A 236 -0.29 18.12 -1.48
N TRP A 237 0.27 18.88 -0.53
CA TRP A 237 0.27 18.49 0.89
C TRP A 237 -1.12 18.34 1.48
N ALA A 238 -2.11 19.14 1.03
CA ALA A 238 -3.49 19.03 1.49
C ALA A 238 -4.12 17.69 1.08
N SER A 239 -3.82 17.23 -0.14
CA SER A 239 -4.24 15.89 -0.58
C SER A 239 -3.58 14.80 0.25
N LEU A 240 -2.27 14.89 0.49
CA LEU A 240 -1.55 13.92 1.32
C LEU A 240 -2.08 13.90 2.77
N ASP A 241 -2.39 15.05 3.38
CA ASP A 241 -2.96 15.12 4.73
C ASP A 241 -4.33 14.46 4.86
N PHE A 242 -5.09 14.39 3.77
CA PHE A 242 -6.39 13.72 3.75
C PHE A 242 -6.27 12.20 3.56
N GLN A 243 -5.24 11.71 2.85
CA GLN A 243 -5.20 10.30 2.45
C GLN A 243 -5.15 9.32 3.63
N PRO A 244 -4.35 9.47 4.71
CA PRO A 244 -4.33 8.49 5.81
C PRO A 244 -5.69 8.34 6.52
N TYR A 245 -6.38 9.46 6.76
CA TYR A 245 -7.74 9.46 7.29
C TYR A 245 -8.71 8.74 6.35
N PHE A 246 -8.69 9.06 5.05
CA PHE A 246 -9.54 8.39 4.08
C PHE A 246 -9.20 6.88 3.98
N THR A 247 -7.92 6.51 4.06
CA THR A 247 -7.46 5.12 4.05
C THR A 247 -7.98 4.32 5.21
N SER A 248 -7.82 4.83 6.43
CA SER A 248 -8.25 4.11 7.62
C SER A 248 -9.76 4.02 7.71
N THR A 249 -10.48 5.10 7.39
CA THR A 249 -11.94 5.13 7.49
C THR A 249 -12.66 4.37 6.38
N ALA A 250 -12.00 4.00 5.29
CA ALA A 250 -12.55 3.05 4.31
C ALA A 250 -12.94 1.70 4.96
N SER A 251 -12.26 1.31 6.04
CA SER A 251 -12.63 0.12 6.82
C SER A 251 -13.98 0.24 7.51
N ASN A 252 -14.51 1.45 7.77
CA ASN A 252 -15.85 1.66 8.36
C ASN A 252 -17.00 1.16 7.47
N ILE A 253 -16.75 1.01 6.17
CA ILE A 253 -17.70 0.47 5.19
C ILE A 253 -17.22 -0.87 4.61
N GLY A 254 -16.17 -1.43 5.21
CA GLY A 254 -15.57 -2.69 4.82
C GLY A 254 -14.79 -2.69 3.52
N TYR A 255 -14.53 -1.52 2.90
CA TYR A 255 -13.77 -1.44 1.66
C TYR A 255 -12.28 -1.27 1.93
N THR A 256 -11.68 -2.32 2.48
CA THR A 256 -10.35 -2.31 3.09
C THR A 256 -9.21 -2.39 2.08
N TRP A 257 -9.45 -2.95 0.89
CA TRP A 257 -8.46 -3.13 -0.15
C TRP A 257 -8.60 -2.07 -1.22
N TRP A 258 -8.00 -0.91 -1.00
CA TRP A 258 -8.10 0.17 -1.95
C TRP A 258 -6.76 0.86 -2.16
N SER A 259 -6.66 1.57 -3.27
CA SER A 259 -5.46 2.22 -3.75
C SER A 259 -5.70 3.71 -3.98
N HIS A 260 -4.66 4.51 -3.88
CA HIS A 260 -4.66 5.86 -4.42
C HIS A 260 -3.36 6.06 -5.19
N ASP A 261 -3.32 7.14 -5.96
CA ASP A 261 -2.16 7.48 -6.76
C ASP A 261 -1.04 7.96 -5.85
N ILE A 262 -0.09 7.08 -5.55
CA ILE A 262 1.03 7.39 -4.68
C ILE A 262 1.88 8.49 -5.33
N GLY A 263 2.00 9.62 -4.62
CA GLY A 263 2.63 10.85 -5.12
C GLY A 263 1.69 11.78 -5.89
N GLY A 264 0.39 11.48 -5.92
CA GLY A 264 -0.66 12.28 -6.55
C GLY A 264 -0.80 12.11 -8.07
N HIS A 265 -2.02 12.31 -8.58
CA HIS A 265 -2.39 12.07 -9.97
C HIS A 265 -1.99 13.21 -10.91
N MET A 266 -2.50 14.42 -10.68
CA MET A 266 -2.43 15.54 -11.61
C MET A 266 -2.32 16.90 -10.91
N GLN A 267 -2.10 17.94 -11.72
CA GLN A 267 -2.02 19.34 -11.28
C GLN A 267 -0.98 19.53 -10.15
N GLY A 268 -1.05 20.63 -9.42
CA GLY A 268 -0.15 20.90 -8.29
C GLY A 268 1.23 21.41 -8.71
N TYR A 269 2.26 21.03 -7.96
CA TYR A 269 3.63 21.51 -8.12
C TYR A 269 4.66 20.45 -7.74
N LYS A 270 5.90 20.61 -8.23
CA LYS A 270 7.01 19.75 -7.85
C LYS A 270 7.43 20.03 -6.41
N ASP A 271 7.34 19.00 -5.57
CA ASP A 271 7.92 18.97 -4.23
C ASP A 271 8.45 17.55 -3.99
N ALA A 272 9.78 17.43 -3.89
CA ALA A 272 10.45 16.15 -3.78
C ALA A 272 10.20 15.51 -2.41
N GLU A 273 10.11 16.33 -1.36
CA GLU A 273 9.75 15.89 -0.02
C GLU A 273 8.32 15.36 0.01
N LEU A 274 7.37 16.08 -0.59
CA LEU A 274 5.98 15.62 -0.74
C LEU A 274 5.92 14.25 -1.44
N SER A 275 6.69 14.09 -2.51
CA SER A 275 6.73 12.85 -3.29
C SER A 275 7.23 11.67 -2.45
N LEU A 276 8.31 11.87 -1.68
CA LEU A 276 8.84 10.85 -0.78
C LEU A 276 7.89 10.55 0.39
N ARG A 277 7.35 11.57 1.07
CA ARG A 277 6.40 11.39 2.18
C ARG A 277 5.16 10.61 1.74
N TRP A 278 4.67 10.88 0.53
CA TRP A 278 3.55 10.14 -0.03
C TRP A 278 3.93 8.68 -0.34
N LEU A 279 5.12 8.44 -0.89
CA LEU A 279 5.60 7.07 -1.12
C LEU A 279 5.79 6.29 0.17
N GLN A 280 6.36 6.91 1.21
CA GLN A 280 6.50 6.32 2.54
C GLN A 280 5.14 5.87 3.09
N PHE A 281 4.12 6.72 3.00
CA PHE A 281 2.75 6.37 3.34
C PHE A 281 2.18 5.25 2.45
N GLY A 282 2.46 5.27 1.14
CA GLY A 282 2.02 4.26 0.18
C GLY A 282 2.49 2.84 0.52
N VAL A 283 3.70 2.69 1.03
CA VAL A 283 4.24 1.39 1.50
C VAL A 283 3.37 0.79 2.61
N PHE A 284 2.81 1.63 3.48
CA PHE A 284 1.92 1.26 4.58
C PHE A 284 0.43 1.48 4.26
N SER A 285 0.06 1.55 2.98
CA SER A 285 -1.33 1.56 2.48
C SER A 285 -1.76 0.15 2.03
N PRO A 286 -3.06 -0.12 1.79
CA PRO A 286 -3.52 -1.46 1.42
C PRO A 286 -2.88 -1.95 0.11
N ILE A 287 -2.85 -1.08 -0.91
CA ILE A 287 -2.23 -1.34 -2.22
C ILE A 287 -1.26 -0.21 -2.56
N ASN A 288 0.00 -0.55 -2.84
CA ASN A 288 1.04 0.42 -3.20
C ASN A 288 1.12 0.60 -4.72
N ARG A 289 0.38 1.56 -5.26
CA ARG A 289 0.30 1.83 -6.70
C ARG A 289 0.82 3.22 -7.04
N LEU A 290 1.99 3.25 -7.68
CA LEU A 290 2.52 4.47 -8.27
C LEU A 290 1.68 4.78 -9.50
N HIS A 291 1.14 6.01 -9.59
CA HIS A 291 0.35 6.46 -10.74
C HIS A 291 0.38 7.97 -10.89
N SER A 292 0.25 8.45 -12.13
CA SER A 292 0.05 9.88 -12.44
C SER A 292 -0.49 10.06 -13.85
N SER A 293 -1.02 11.25 -14.10
CA SER A 293 -1.45 11.75 -15.40
C SER A 293 -0.29 11.91 -16.41
N LYS A 294 -0.66 12.08 -17.69
CA LYS A 294 0.27 12.29 -18.80
C LYS A 294 0.95 13.66 -18.72
N SER A 295 2.12 13.68 -18.09
CA SER A 295 3.04 14.82 -18.05
C SER A 295 4.47 14.32 -17.86
N GLU A 296 5.43 14.93 -18.55
CA GLU A 296 6.86 14.64 -18.39
C GLU A 296 7.38 14.93 -16.97
N PHE A 297 6.69 15.81 -16.24
CA PHE A 297 7.17 16.34 -14.96
C PHE A 297 6.55 15.65 -13.74
N THR A 298 5.54 14.78 -13.90
CA THR A 298 4.81 14.13 -12.80
C THR A 298 5.24 12.69 -12.53
N SER A 299 6.35 12.28 -13.13
CA SER A 299 6.96 10.95 -13.03
C SER A 299 7.11 10.49 -11.58
N LYS A 300 7.01 9.17 -11.36
CA LYS A 300 7.16 8.52 -10.04
C LYS A 300 8.44 7.66 -9.95
N GLU A 301 9.28 7.73 -10.98
CA GLU A 301 10.55 7.01 -11.08
C GLU A 301 11.56 7.55 -10.03
N PRO A 302 12.13 6.69 -9.16
CA PRO A 302 13.06 7.14 -8.10
C PRO A 302 14.27 7.94 -8.62
N TRP A 303 14.83 7.55 -9.77
CA TRP A 303 16.03 8.16 -10.36
C TRP A 303 15.80 9.52 -11.04
N HIS A 304 14.61 10.11 -10.88
CA HIS A 304 14.35 11.51 -11.26
C HIS A 304 14.46 12.49 -10.07
N PHE A 305 14.78 11.98 -8.89
CA PHE A 305 15.01 12.74 -7.67
C PHE A 305 16.51 12.83 -7.34
N ASP A 306 16.88 13.65 -6.35
CA ASP A 306 18.25 13.65 -5.82
C ASP A 306 18.60 12.31 -5.16
N SER A 307 19.89 12.08 -4.90
CA SER A 307 20.38 10.78 -4.41
C SER A 307 19.79 10.35 -3.07
N VAL A 308 19.47 11.29 -2.18
CA VAL A 308 18.91 10.98 -0.85
C VAL A 308 17.49 10.48 -1.01
N ILE A 309 16.69 11.19 -1.82
CA ILE A 309 15.31 10.83 -2.08
C ILE A 309 15.22 9.58 -2.96
N GLU A 310 16.04 9.46 -4.01
CA GLU A 310 16.10 8.27 -4.86
C GLU A 310 16.37 7.02 -4.01
N GLN A 311 17.40 7.05 -3.17
CA GLN A 311 17.78 5.92 -2.35
C GLN A 311 16.69 5.56 -1.34
N SER A 312 16.10 6.56 -0.68
CA SER A 312 15.00 6.33 0.26
C SER A 312 13.78 5.72 -0.44
N MET A 313 13.39 6.22 -1.62
CA MET A 313 12.30 5.62 -2.40
C MET A 313 12.58 4.14 -2.74
N ILE A 314 13.81 3.81 -3.15
CA ILE A 314 14.21 2.43 -3.45
C ILE A 314 14.08 1.54 -2.21
N GLU A 315 14.59 1.99 -1.06
CA GLU A 315 14.54 1.25 0.22
C GLU A 315 13.10 1.01 0.68
N PHE A 316 12.23 2.01 0.58
CA PHE A 316 10.81 1.87 0.93
C PHE A 316 10.08 0.92 -0.03
N LEU A 317 10.37 0.97 -1.34
CA LEU A 317 9.80 0.02 -2.30
C LEU A 317 10.31 -1.41 -2.05
N GLN A 318 11.57 -1.59 -1.61
CA GLN A 318 12.04 -2.89 -1.15
C GLN A 318 11.33 -3.33 0.13
N LEU A 319 11.15 -2.45 1.11
CA LEU A 319 10.43 -2.72 2.36
C LEU A 319 9.00 -3.20 2.08
N ARG A 320 8.30 -2.62 1.11
CA ARG A 320 6.97 -3.10 0.72
C ARG A 320 6.98 -4.58 0.34
N HIS A 321 7.99 -5.03 -0.40
CA HIS A 321 8.15 -6.44 -0.75
C HIS A 321 8.59 -7.29 0.45
N GLN A 322 9.46 -6.76 1.31
CA GLN A 322 9.82 -7.42 2.57
C GLN A 322 8.59 -7.70 3.44
N LEU A 323 7.60 -6.81 3.43
CA LEU A 323 6.36 -6.95 4.20
C LEU A 323 5.35 -7.95 3.61
N ILE A 324 5.57 -8.52 2.41
CA ILE A 324 4.59 -9.43 1.77
C ILE A 324 4.14 -10.58 2.68
N PRO A 325 5.00 -11.26 3.47
CA PRO A 325 4.55 -12.30 4.40
C PRO A 325 3.55 -11.78 5.45
N TYR A 326 3.80 -10.59 5.99
CA TYR A 326 2.90 -9.91 6.93
C TYR A 326 1.58 -9.52 6.26
N LEU A 327 1.66 -8.86 5.10
CA LEU A 327 0.51 -8.42 4.30
C LEU A 327 -0.37 -9.59 3.85
N TYR A 328 0.24 -10.72 3.46
CA TYR A 328 -0.50 -11.89 3.00
C TYR A 328 -1.29 -12.55 4.13
N SER A 329 -0.74 -12.58 5.34
CA SER A 329 -1.47 -13.05 6.51
C SER A 329 -2.65 -12.12 6.82
N ALA A 330 -2.46 -10.80 6.72
CA ALA A 330 -3.55 -9.84 6.88
C ALA A 330 -4.63 -9.97 5.79
N ASN A 331 -4.25 -10.30 4.55
CA ASN A 331 -5.17 -10.64 3.46
C ASN A 331 -6.03 -11.87 3.78
N PHE A 332 -5.43 -12.92 4.35
CA PHE A 332 -6.19 -14.07 4.84
C PHE A 332 -7.16 -13.67 5.97
N MET A 333 -6.68 -12.88 6.95
CA MET A 333 -7.52 -12.42 8.06
C MET A 333 -8.69 -11.55 7.59
N THR A 334 -8.46 -10.69 6.60
CA THR A 334 -9.53 -9.88 6.00
C THR A 334 -10.56 -10.79 5.34
N ALA A 335 -10.12 -11.74 4.53
CA ALA A 335 -11.04 -12.57 3.74
C ALA A 335 -11.86 -13.57 4.57
N PHE A 336 -11.24 -14.19 5.57
CA PHE A 336 -11.84 -15.30 6.30
C PHE A 336 -12.29 -14.94 7.72
N LYS A 337 -11.82 -13.82 8.27
CA LYS A 337 -12.18 -13.36 9.62
C LYS A 337 -12.80 -11.95 9.64
N GLY A 338 -12.79 -11.23 8.51
CA GLY A 338 -13.34 -9.88 8.41
C GLY A 338 -12.51 -8.82 9.13
N LYS A 339 -11.26 -9.12 9.51
CA LYS A 339 -10.35 -8.20 10.20
C LYS A 339 -9.46 -7.50 9.17
N ALA A 340 -9.62 -6.18 9.05
CA ALA A 340 -8.93 -5.41 8.02
C ALA A 340 -7.42 -5.30 8.29
N LEU A 341 -6.61 -5.19 7.24
CA LEU A 341 -5.20 -4.80 7.38
C LEU A 341 -5.08 -3.40 7.99
N ILE A 342 -5.91 -2.44 7.59
CA ILE A 342 -5.87 -1.09 8.15
C ILE A 342 -7.13 -0.85 8.95
N GLU A 343 -6.99 -0.49 10.22
CA GLU A 343 -8.11 -0.12 11.09
C GLU A 343 -7.82 1.24 11.74
N PRO A 344 -8.81 2.15 11.79
CA PRO A 344 -8.70 3.35 12.62
C PRO A 344 -8.43 2.97 14.07
N ILE A 345 -7.63 3.77 14.79
CA ILE A 345 -7.24 3.47 16.18
C ILE A 345 -8.46 3.28 17.10
N TYR A 346 -9.54 4.03 16.86
CA TYR A 346 -10.77 3.94 17.63
C TYR A 346 -11.52 2.60 17.51
N TYR A 347 -11.11 1.68 16.61
CA TYR A 347 -11.62 0.31 16.61
C TYR A 347 -11.16 -0.48 17.84
N GLU A 348 -9.93 -0.23 18.27
CA GLU A 348 -9.32 -0.89 19.42
C GLU A 348 -9.61 -0.11 20.71
N TYR A 349 -9.63 1.22 20.62
CA TYR A 349 -9.83 2.13 21.75
C TYR A 349 -11.10 3.00 21.56
N PRO A 350 -12.30 2.41 21.49
CA PRO A 350 -13.53 3.14 21.19
C PRO A 350 -13.97 4.09 22.31
N LEU A 351 -13.39 3.99 23.51
CA LEU A 351 -13.75 4.83 24.66
C LEU A 351 -12.79 6.01 24.88
N GLU A 352 -11.63 5.99 24.22
CA GLU A 352 -10.61 7.03 24.35
C GLU A 352 -10.85 8.13 23.30
N GLU A 353 -10.87 9.39 23.72
CA GLU A 353 -11.13 10.52 22.83
C GLU A 353 -9.96 10.76 21.86
N GLU A 354 -8.75 10.51 22.35
CA GLU A 354 -7.49 10.60 21.64
C GLU A 354 -7.49 9.74 20.38
N ALA A 355 -8.14 8.58 20.41
CA ALA A 355 -8.27 7.67 19.27
C ALA A 355 -9.05 8.30 18.09
N TYR A 356 -9.92 9.28 18.36
CA TYR A 356 -10.66 10.03 17.35
C TYR A 356 -9.95 11.32 16.93
N ASN A 357 -9.17 11.92 17.83
CA ASN A 357 -8.45 13.17 17.58
C ASN A 357 -7.21 12.97 16.69
N HIS A 358 -6.59 11.79 16.70
CA HIS A 358 -5.41 11.46 15.89
C HIS A 358 -5.80 10.78 14.57
N ARG A 359 -6.59 11.48 13.74
CA ARG A 359 -7.27 10.91 12.57
C ARG A 359 -6.38 10.25 11.49
N ASN A 360 -5.11 10.64 11.43
CA ASN A 360 -4.14 10.13 10.44
C ASN A 360 -3.27 8.99 10.99
N GLN A 361 -3.47 8.62 12.26
CA GLN A 361 -2.87 7.46 12.89
C GLN A 361 -3.78 6.24 12.71
N TYR A 362 -3.21 5.07 12.42
CA TYR A 362 -3.99 3.85 12.22
C TYR A 362 -3.20 2.59 12.60
N ASN A 363 -3.93 1.51 12.90
CA ASN A 363 -3.37 0.18 13.06
C ASN A 363 -3.09 -0.41 11.68
N PHE A 364 -1.89 -0.96 11.49
CA PHE A 364 -1.46 -1.66 10.29
C PHE A 364 -1.23 -3.14 10.63
N GLY A 365 -2.29 -3.91 10.49
CA GLY A 365 -2.46 -5.25 11.03
C GLY A 365 -2.49 -5.22 12.56
N ASP A 366 -2.10 -6.33 13.16
CA ASP A 366 -2.20 -6.52 14.62
C ASP A 366 -0.95 -6.06 15.38
N GLN A 367 0.15 -5.84 14.66
CA GLN A 367 1.48 -5.69 15.24
C GLN A 367 2.02 -4.26 15.17
N LEU A 368 1.53 -3.45 14.22
CA LEU A 368 2.09 -2.13 13.90
C LEU A 368 1.04 -1.02 13.98
N MET A 369 1.50 0.18 14.32
CA MET A 369 0.78 1.43 14.29
C MET A 369 1.55 2.44 13.42
N VAL A 370 0.88 3.11 12.50
CA VAL A 370 1.52 4.01 11.52
C VAL A 370 0.96 5.42 11.72
N ALA A 371 1.85 6.42 11.69
CA ALA A 371 1.49 7.83 11.74
C ALA A 371 2.28 8.58 10.64
N PRO A 372 1.74 8.70 9.42
CA PRO A 372 2.45 9.34 8.32
C PRO A 372 2.68 10.84 8.56
N ILE A 373 3.85 11.35 8.15
CA ILE A 373 4.14 12.79 8.13
C ILE A 373 3.51 13.40 6.87
N THR A 374 2.48 14.21 7.07
CA THR A 374 1.69 14.81 5.97
C THR A 374 1.87 16.32 5.85
N LYS A 375 2.93 16.86 6.47
CA LYS A 375 3.30 18.27 6.41
C LYS A 375 4.77 18.39 6.07
N LYS A 376 5.12 19.53 5.50
CA LYS A 376 6.50 19.88 5.16
C LYS A 376 7.37 19.98 6.42
N MET A 377 8.62 19.54 6.32
CA MET A 377 9.58 19.56 7.41
C MET A 377 9.90 20.98 7.87
N ASN A 378 10.29 21.09 9.14
CA ASN A 378 10.79 22.33 9.69
C ASN A 378 12.21 22.59 9.17
N PHE A 379 12.44 23.76 8.56
CA PHE A 379 13.72 24.12 7.98
C PHE A 379 14.86 24.20 9.00
N ASN A 380 14.60 24.73 10.20
CA ASN A 380 15.64 24.86 11.23
C ASN A 380 16.02 23.51 11.84
N LEU A 381 15.12 22.52 11.83
CA LEU A 381 15.42 21.19 12.34
C LEU A 381 15.86 20.20 11.26
N GLN A 382 15.55 20.46 9.99
CA GLN A 382 15.65 19.50 8.89
C GLN A 382 14.88 18.19 9.16
N MET A 383 13.78 18.27 9.92
CA MET A 383 12.96 17.12 10.31
C MET A 383 11.46 17.38 10.09
N GLY A 384 10.75 16.35 9.65
CA GLY A 384 9.29 16.31 9.64
C GLY A 384 8.76 15.84 10.99
N ASN A 385 7.51 16.19 11.29
CA ASN A 385 6.86 15.72 12.51
C ASN A 385 5.39 15.40 12.33
N VAL A 386 4.87 14.63 13.27
CA VAL A 386 3.45 14.29 13.41
C VAL A 386 3.12 14.09 14.89
N GLU A 387 1.92 14.47 15.30
CA GLU A 387 1.41 14.19 16.64
C GLU A 387 0.92 12.74 16.69
N VAL A 388 1.42 11.98 17.66
CA VAL A 388 1.12 10.56 17.86
C VAL A 388 0.58 10.39 19.27
N TRP A 389 -0.56 9.73 19.38
CA TRP A 389 -1.03 9.21 20.65
C TRP A 389 -0.57 7.78 20.80
N PHE A 390 0.21 7.50 21.83
CA PHE A 390 0.58 6.15 22.23
C PHE A 390 -0.44 5.66 23.26
N PRO A 391 -1.28 4.65 22.93
CA PRO A 391 -2.14 4.01 23.93
C PRO A 391 -1.31 3.36 25.04
N GLU A 392 -1.94 3.05 26.18
CA GLU A 392 -1.29 2.37 27.29
C GLU A 392 -0.51 1.12 26.84
N GLY A 393 0.72 1.00 27.32
CA GLY A 393 1.65 -0.08 26.97
C GLY A 393 3.05 0.44 26.67
N ILE A 394 3.89 -0.43 26.12
CA ILE A 394 5.22 -0.06 25.62
C ILE A 394 5.18 -0.19 24.10
N TRP A 395 5.74 0.80 23.41
CA TRP A 395 5.84 0.88 21.97
C TRP A 395 7.30 1.04 21.57
N TYR A 396 7.63 0.58 20.37
CA TYR A 396 8.98 0.68 19.81
C TYR A 396 8.90 1.23 18.40
N ASP A 397 9.77 2.17 18.04
CA ASP A 397 9.95 2.53 16.65
C ASP A 397 10.39 1.29 15.84
N PHE A 398 9.66 1.01 14.76
CA PHE A 398 9.86 -0.17 13.94
C PHE A 398 11.24 -0.21 13.28
N PHE A 399 11.83 0.94 12.96
CA PHE A 399 13.11 1.03 12.28
C PHE A 399 14.26 1.02 13.28
N THR A 400 14.21 1.90 14.28
CA THR A 400 15.33 2.17 15.19
C THR A 400 15.31 1.34 16.46
N GLY A 401 14.15 0.80 16.85
CA GLY A 401 13.97 0.13 18.15
C GLY A 401 13.89 1.08 19.34
N GLN A 402 13.82 2.40 19.10
CA GLN A 402 13.61 3.43 20.13
C GLN A 402 12.31 3.16 20.90
N ARG A 403 12.35 3.15 22.22
CA ARG A 403 11.22 2.81 23.09
C ARG A 403 10.36 4.04 23.41
N TYR A 404 9.05 3.85 23.55
CA TYR A 404 8.10 4.86 24.00
C TYR A 404 7.18 4.24 25.06
N ASP A 405 7.10 4.87 26.22
CA ASP A 405 6.05 4.58 27.20
C ASP A 405 4.72 5.16 26.71
N GLY A 406 3.66 4.35 26.78
CA GLY A 406 2.33 4.73 26.33
C GLY A 406 1.55 5.59 27.31
N ASN A 407 0.26 5.79 26.99
CA ASN A 407 -0.65 6.70 27.66
C ASN A 407 -0.20 8.17 27.59
N VAL A 408 0.26 8.59 26.40
CA VAL A 408 0.79 9.93 26.15
C VAL A 408 0.53 10.34 24.69
N SER A 409 0.33 11.64 24.45
CA SER A 409 0.44 12.24 23.13
C SER A 409 1.76 12.99 23.01
N LEU A 410 2.51 12.71 21.96
CA LEU A 410 3.81 13.30 21.69
C LEU A 410 3.92 13.69 20.22
N LYS A 411 4.59 14.81 19.97
CA LYS A 411 5.06 15.15 18.62
C LYS A 411 6.33 14.34 18.35
N VAL A 412 6.28 13.50 17.32
CA VAL A 412 7.36 12.59 16.92
C VAL A 412 8.08 13.18 15.72
N TYR A 413 9.41 13.10 15.72
CA TYR A 413 10.27 13.74 14.71
C TYR A 413 11.06 12.72 13.89
N ARG A 414 11.06 12.87 12.56
CA ARG A 414 11.81 12.00 11.66
C ARG A 414 12.55 12.80 10.59
N GLU A 415 13.74 12.32 10.21
CA GLU A 415 14.43 12.82 9.03
C GLU A 415 13.60 12.55 7.76
N ILE A 416 14.00 13.12 6.63
CA ILE A 416 13.28 12.93 5.36
C ILE A 416 13.23 11.46 4.92
N THR A 417 14.23 10.66 5.31
CA THR A 417 14.39 9.25 4.93
C THR A 417 13.63 8.26 5.82
N GLU A 418 12.85 8.74 6.80
CA GLU A 418 12.20 7.90 7.80
C GLU A 418 10.72 8.26 7.97
N ILE A 419 9.89 7.32 8.41
CA ILE A 419 8.46 7.53 8.71
C ILE A 419 8.12 6.94 10.10
N PRO A 420 7.28 7.59 10.92
CA PRO A 420 6.85 7.04 12.20
C PRO A 420 6.00 5.77 12.03
N VAL A 421 6.56 4.64 12.44
CA VAL A 421 5.91 3.32 12.50
C VAL A 421 6.31 2.68 13.80
N PHE A 422 5.34 2.17 14.56
CA PHE A 422 5.56 1.67 15.90
C PHE A 422 5.05 0.25 16.06
N ALA A 423 5.84 -0.60 16.70
CA ALA A 423 5.47 -1.94 17.11
C ALA A 423 5.13 -1.96 18.60
N LYS A 424 4.09 -2.67 19.01
CA LYS A 424 3.79 -2.88 20.43
C LYS A 424 4.81 -3.84 21.04
N ALA A 425 5.10 -3.72 22.34
CA ALA A 425 5.88 -4.74 23.05
C ALA A 425 5.26 -6.14 22.86
N GLY A 426 6.13 -7.13 22.63
CA GLY A 426 5.74 -8.49 22.26
C GLY A 426 5.48 -8.69 20.76
N ALA A 427 5.55 -7.63 19.94
CA ALA A 427 5.24 -7.77 18.53
C ALA A 427 6.26 -8.64 17.78
N ILE A 428 5.75 -9.45 16.85
CA ILE A 428 6.55 -10.33 15.99
C ILE A 428 6.15 -10.06 14.54
N ILE A 429 7.09 -9.54 13.74
CA ILE A 429 6.86 -9.16 12.34
C ILE A 429 7.67 -10.06 11.41
N PRO A 430 7.02 -10.89 10.57
CA PRO A 430 7.70 -11.62 9.51
C PRO A 430 8.03 -10.72 8.33
N LEU A 431 9.29 -10.79 7.87
CA LEU A 431 9.77 -10.08 6.68
C LEU A 431 10.44 -11.07 5.72
N ASP A 432 10.21 -10.92 4.43
CA ASP A 432 11.03 -11.56 3.40
C ASP A 432 12.45 -10.98 3.47
N LYS A 433 13.44 -11.86 3.64
CA LYS A 433 14.85 -11.46 3.72
C LYS A 433 15.39 -10.99 2.37
N ASN A 434 14.83 -11.49 1.26
CA ASN A 434 15.36 -11.29 -0.09
C ASN A 434 14.27 -10.73 -1.03
N PRO A 435 13.79 -9.49 -0.81
CA PRO A 435 12.64 -8.91 -1.54
C PRO A 435 12.86 -8.74 -3.06
N LEU A 436 14.11 -8.85 -3.52
CA LEU A 436 14.48 -8.79 -4.94
C LEU A 436 14.31 -10.14 -5.65
N ILE A 437 14.29 -11.24 -4.89
CA ILE A 437 14.02 -12.57 -5.41
C ILE A 437 12.50 -12.67 -5.57
N LYS A 438 12.02 -12.67 -6.81
CA LYS A 438 10.60 -12.77 -7.15
C LYS A 438 10.07 -14.21 -6.97
N GLU A 439 10.22 -14.77 -5.79
CA GLU A 439 9.57 -16.00 -5.33
C GLU A 439 8.20 -15.63 -4.74
N GLU A 440 7.19 -16.48 -4.94
CA GLU A 440 5.86 -16.23 -4.38
C GLU A 440 5.86 -16.46 -2.86
N ILE A 441 6.62 -17.45 -2.42
CA ILE A 441 6.82 -17.80 -1.02
C ILE A 441 8.32 -17.65 -0.70
N PRO A 442 8.72 -16.80 0.25
CA PRO A 442 10.12 -16.59 0.57
C PRO A 442 10.81 -17.86 1.09
N SER A 443 11.99 -18.14 0.52
CA SER A 443 12.90 -19.19 0.96
C SER A 443 13.65 -18.83 2.26
N GLU A 444 13.78 -17.54 2.57
CA GLU A 444 14.35 -17.04 3.83
C GLU A 444 13.45 -15.97 4.45
N ILE A 445 13.17 -16.07 5.75
CA ILE A 445 12.32 -15.13 6.49
C ILE A 445 13.07 -14.55 7.69
N ILE A 446 12.87 -13.27 7.95
CA ILE A 446 13.28 -12.60 9.17
C ILE A 446 12.06 -12.51 10.10
N TRP A 447 12.25 -12.90 11.35
CA TRP A 447 11.31 -12.63 12.44
C TRP A 447 11.86 -11.47 13.26
N LYS A 448 11.27 -10.27 13.08
CA LYS A 448 11.63 -9.09 13.88
C LYS A 448 10.79 -9.07 15.15
N ILE A 449 11.43 -9.14 16.30
CA ILE A 449 10.82 -9.28 17.62
C ILE A 449 11.07 -8.02 18.45
N PHE A 450 9.99 -7.47 19.01
CA PHE A 450 10.03 -6.33 19.90
C PHE A 450 9.75 -6.80 21.33
N PRO A 451 10.67 -6.57 22.28
CA PRO A 451 10.61 -7.16 23.62
C PRO A 451 9.63 -6.45 24.55
N GLY A 452 9.63 -6.81 25.84
CA GLY A 452 8.86 -6.13 26.90
C GLY A 452 7.49 -6.73 27.19
N ALA A 453 7.01 -7.67 26.38
CA ALA A 453 5.82 -8.47 26.66
C ALA A 453 5.86 -9.80 25.89
N ASP A 454 5.01 -10.75 26.30
CA ASP A 454 4.74 -11.95 25.52
C ASP A 454 3.98 -11.60 24.23
N GLY A 455 4.17 -12.40 23.19
CA GLY A 455 3.46 -12.23 21.93
C GLY A 455 3.40 -13.48 21.07
N GLU A 456 2.44 -13.48 20.15
CA GLU A 456 2.25 -14.54 19.17
C GLU A 456 1.91 -13.91 17.82
N TYR A 457 2.46 -14.48 16.76
CA TYR A 457 2.10 -14.20 15.38
C TYR A 457 1.93 -15.50 14.61
N THR A 458 0.89 -15.56 13.78
CA THR A 458 0.67 -16.69 12.87
C THR A 458 0.87 -16.22 11.44
N LEU A 459 1.95 -16.70 10.81
CA LEU A 459 2.18 -16.54 9.38
C LEU A 459 1.30 -17.53 8.62
N LEU A 460 0.41 -16.97 7.81
CA LEU A 460 -0.55 -17.72 7.01
C LEU A 460 -0.08 -17.73 5.55
N GLU A 461 0.05 -18.92 5.00
CA GLU A 461 0.36 -19.19 3.60
C GLU A 461 -0.68 -20.20 3.09
N ASP A 462 -0.95 -20.23 1.78
CA ASP A 462 -2.16 -20.84 1.21
C ASP A 462 -2.57 -22.20 1.78
N ASP A 463 -1.58 -23.08 2.01
CA ASP A 463 -1.76 -24.41 2.59
C ASP A 463 -0.95 -24.65 3.88
N ASN A 464 -0.24 -23.64 4.38
CA ASN A 464 0.63 -23.78 5.55
C ASN A 464 0.40 -22.69 6.60
N GLU A 465 0.66 -23.04 7.85
CA GLU A 465 0.56 -22.16 8.99
C GLU A 465 1.85 -22.28 9.80
N THR A 466 2.54 -21.16 10.00
CA THR A 466 3.73 -21.09 10.87
C THR A 466 3.43 -20.18 12.04
N LYS A 467 3.44 -20.74 13.25
CA LYS A 467 3.28 -20.00 14.50
C LYS A 467 4.64 -19.57 15.04
N ALA A 468 4.74 -18.30 15.37
CA ALA A 468 5.85 -17.68 16.07
C ALA A 468 5.36 -17.22 17.44
N LYS A 469 6.00 -17.66 18.51
CA LYS A 469 5.65 -17.31 19.89
C LYS A 469 6.86 -16.78 20.61
N PHE A 470 6.69 -15.69 21.36
CA PHE A 470 7.68 -15.16 22.27
C PHE A 470 7.05 -15.12 23.66
N VAL A 471 7.51 -15.98 24.57
CA VAL A 471 6.94 -16.14 25.91
C VAL A 471 8.08 -16.25 26.92
N GLU A 472 8.07 -15.38 27.93
CA GLU A 472 9.07 -15.37 29.01
C GLU A 472 10.52 -15.41 28.48
N GLY A 473 10.82 -14.64 27.42
CA GLY A 473 12.14 -14.58 26.80
C GLY A 473 12.49 -15.73 25.84
N ILE A 474 11.61 -16.71 25.66
CA ILE A 474 11.82 -17.84 24.75
C ILE A 474 11.04 -17.61 23.45
N PHE A 475 11.75 -17.64 22.32
CA PHE A 475 11.16 -17.59 20.99
C PHE A 475 11.03 -18.99 20.37
N THR A 476 9.82 -19.35 19.93
CA THR A 476 9.51 -20.66 19.36
C THR A 476 8.88 -20.50 17.97
N ILE A 477 9.38 -21.28 17.00
CA ILE A 477 8.75 -21.47 15.70
C ILE A 477 8.16 -22.87 15.61
N THR A 478 6.90 -22.94 15.17
CA THR A 478 6.23 -24.20 14.85
C THR A 478 5.45 -24.06 13.55
N SER A 479 5.89 -24.76 12.51
CA SER A 479 5.18 -24.90 11.24
C SER A 479 4.36 -26.17 11.23
N LYS A 480 3.15 -26.09 10.66
CA LYS A 480 2.27 -27.24 10.46
C LYS A 480 2.85 -28.24 9.46
N GLN A 481 3.50 -27.74 8.41
CA GLN A 481 4.23 -28.53 7.42
C GLN A 481 5.73 -28.31 7.56
N GLU A 482 6.55 -29.36 7.43
CA GLU A 482 8.00 -29.20 7.38
C GLU A 482 8.41 -28.45 6.10
N THR A 483 9.27 -27.45 6.24
CA THR A 483 9.79 -26.68 5.10
C THR A 483 11.30 -26.54 5.22
N MET A 484 11.98 -26.34 4.10
CA MET A 484 13.41 -25.99 4.05
C MET A 484 13.65 -24.48 4.20
N ARG A 485 12.63 -23.72 4.60
CA ARG A 485 12.73 -22.27 4.80
C ARG A 485 13.76 -21.98 5.89
N LYS A 486 14.64 -21.03 5.61
CA LYS A 486 15.57 -20.52 6.62
C LYS A 486 14.93 -19.39 7.40
N HIS A 487 15.17 -19.39 8.70
CA HIS A 487 14.69 -18.39 9.63
C HIS A 487 15.86 -17.60 10.22
N THR A 488 15.76 -16.28 10.12
CA THR A 488 16.63 -15.31 10.80
C THR A 488 15.82 -14.61 11.89
N ILE A 489 16.41 -14.42 13.06
CA ILE A 489 15.76 -13.81 14.22
C ILE A 489 16.47 -12.48 14.47
N VAL A 490 15.69 -11.40 14.41
CA VAL A 490 16.13 -10.05 14.76
C VAL A 490 15.42 -9.63 16.03
N TYR A 491 16.16 -9.40 17.10
CA TYR A 491 15.63 -9.02 18.41
C TYR A 491 16.22 -7.68 18.82
N GLY A 492 15.38 -6.71 19.21
CA GLY A 492 15.85 -5.38 19.61
C GLY A 492 16.62 -4.61 18.52
N GLY A 493 16.44 -4.98 17.25
CA GLY A 493 17.16 -4.40 16.11
C GLY A 493 18.43 -5.17 15.70
N LYS A 494 18.87 -6.16 16.49
CA LYS A 494 20.09 -6.95 16.22
C LYS A 494 19.75 -8.33 15.69
N GLU A 495 20.48 -8.77 14.66
CA GLU A 495 20.41 -10.17 14.20
C GLU A 495 21.09 -11.08 15.22
N ILE A 496 20.31 -11.95 15.87
CA ILE A 496 20.81 -12.86 16.93
C ILE A 496 21.13 -14.23 16.35
N VAL A 497 20.25 -14.75 15.48
CA VAL A 497 20.36 -16.09 14.90
C VAL A 497 19.99 -16.03 13.43
N SER A 498 20.76 -16.75 12.59
CA SER A 498 20.50 -16.84 11.15
C SER A 498 20.51 -18.29 10.67
N GLY A 499 19.67 -18.59 9.68
CA GLY A 499 19.75 -19.85 8.95
C GLY A 499 19.16 -21.08 9.66
N LYS A 500 18.31 -20.90 10.67
CA LYS A 500 17.59 -22.03 11.32
C LYS A 500 16.56 -22.61 10.35
N ILE A 501 16.35 -23.92 10.39
CA ILE A 501 15.38 -24.63 9.54
C ILE A 501 14.50 -25.49 10.44
N GLY A 502 13.22 -25.62 10.08
CA GLY A 502 12.25 -26.45 10.79
C GLY A 502 11.74 -25.80 12.08
N ASN A 503 11.19 -26.63 12.97
CA ASN A 503 10.65 -26.20 14.26
C ASN A 503 11.78 -26.09 15.29
N PHE A 504 11.82 -25.00 16.05
CA PHE A 504 12.88 -24.75 17.03
C PHE A 504 12.42 -23.83 18.16
N SER A 505 13.24 -23.74 19.20
CA SER A 505 13.12 -22.73 20.25
C SER A 505 14.49 -22.13 20.56
N ILE A 506 14.54 -20.85 20.88
CA ILE A 506 15.74 -20.08 21.20
C ILE A 506 15.45 -19.29 22.47
N ASP A 507 16.39 -19.32 23.41
CA ASP A 507 16.37 -18.45 24.59
C ASP A 507 16.99 -17.10 24.23
N LEU A 508 16.23 -16.02 24.42
CA LEU A 508 16.64 -14.64 24.13
C LEU A 508 16.80 -13.81 25.42
N LYS A 509 16.77 -14.43 26.61
CA LYS A 509 16.87 -13.70 27.89
C LYS A 509 18.16 -12.92 28.04
N GLU A 510 19.27 -13.43 27.50
CA GLU A 510 20.58 -12.73 27.56
C GLU A 510 20.62 -11.47 26.66
N GLU A 511 19.68 -11.36 25.72
CA GLU A 511 19.56 -10.21 24.80
C GLU A 511 18.60 -9.14 25.33
N GLU A 512 17.88 -9.41 26.43
CA GLU A 512 16.85 -8.52 26.96
C GLU A 512 17.45 -7.15 27.35
N GLY A 513 16.84 -6.08 26.84
CA GLY A 513 17.31 -4.70 27.05
C GLY A 513 18.45 -4.25 26.13
N GLN A 514 18.95 -5.09 25.22
CA GLN A 514 19.94 -4.70 24.22
C GLN A 514 19.27 -4.18 22.94
N PHE A 515 19.26 -2.86 22.77
CA PHE A 515 18.78 -2.23 21.54
C PHE A 515 19.94 -1.69 20.70
N ASP A 516 19.68 -1.48 19.41
CA ASP A 516 20.61 -0.78 18.50
C ASP A 516 20.48 0.75 18.59
N TRP A 517 19.54 1.24 19.39
CA TRP A 517 19.33 2.67 19.64
C TRP A 517 20.17 3.19 20.80
N ASP A 518 20.78 4.37 20.62
CA ASP A 518 21.54 5.09 21.63
C ASP A 518 21.13 6.58 21.66
N PHE A 519 20.86 7.08 22.86
CA PHE A 519 20.44 8.47 23.08
C PHE A 519 21.53 9.46 22.64
N ALA A 520 22.80 9.21 22.96
CA ALA A 520 23.88 10.16 22.68
C ALA A 520 24.11 10.33 21.17
N THR A 521 24.09 9.22 20.43
CA THR A 521 24.21 9.19 18.97
C THR A 521 23.03 9.91 18.31
N SER A 522 21.82 9.64 18.79
CA SER A 522 20.61 10.30 18.27
C SER A 522 20.57 11.80 18.58
N LEU A 523 21.02 12.19 19.78
CA LEU A 523 21.12 13.60 20.19
C LEU A 523 22.12 14.33 19.30
N PHE A 524 23.30 13.76 19.11
CA PHE A 524 24.32 14.33 18.24
C PHE A 524 23.78 14.49 16.82
N ARG A 525 23.17 13.45 16.23
CA ARG A 525 22.61 13.52 14.88
C ARG A 525 21.57 14.61 14.73
N ARG A 526 20.66 14.74 15.70
CA ARG A 526 19.59 15.74 15.71
C ARG A 526 20.12 17.17 15.77
N LEU A 527 21.18 17.42 16.55
CA LEU A 527 21.85 18.72 16.59
C LEU A 527 22.70 18.97 15.35
N ASP A 528 23.37 17.95 14.81
CA ASP A 528 24.23 18.04 13.63
C ASP A 528 23.45 18.56 12.42
N ILE A 529 22.26 18.00 12.15
CA ILE A 529 21.40 18.40 11.02
C ILE A 529 20.62 19.70 11.26
N ALA A 530 20.49 20.16 12.51
CA ALA A 530 19.74 21.38 12.80
C ALA A 530 20.47 22.60 12.24
N GLU A 531 19.77 23.49 11.55
CA GLU A 531 20.27 24.76 11.03
C GLU A 531 20.19 25.83 12.14
N ILE A 532 20.97 25.64 13.20
CA ILE A 532 21.14 26.55 14.35
C ILE A 532 22.63 26.82 14.62
N ASP A 533 22.93 27.82 15.46
CA ASP A 533 24.31 28.24 15.75
C ASP A 533 25.15 27.11 16.38
N TYR A 534 26.41 26.97 15.95
CA TYR A 534 27.30 25.92 16.46
C TYR A 534 27.53 26.02 17.97
N GLU A 535 27.64 27.24 18.50
CA GLU A 535 27.79 27.47 19.93
C GLU A 535 26.56 26.97 20.72
N GLU A 536 25.36 27.08 20.15
CA GLU A 536 24.14 26.56 20.74
C GLU A 536 24.14 25.03 20.73
N LYS A 537 24.50 24.41 19.59
CA LYS A 537 24.66 22.95 19.48
C LYS A 537 25.64 22.40 20.52
N ASP A 538 26.82 23.03 20.64
CA ASP A 538 27.86 22.63 21.58
C ASP A 538 27.38 22.73 23.03
N GLN A 539 26.70 23.82 23.37
CA GLN A 539 26.15 24.00 24.72
C GLN A 539 25.12 22.93 25.07
N ILE A 540 24.17 22.66 24.16
CA ILE A 540 23.12 21.65 24.36
C ILE A 540 23.75 20.26 24.51
N LEU A 541 24.63 19.88 23.58
CA LEU A 541 25.30 18.57 23.58
C LEU A 541 26.10 18.37 24.87
N GLN A 542 26.90 19.35 25.28
CA GLN A 542 27.70 19.28 26.51
C GLN A 542 26.80 19.14 27.75
N LYS A 543 25.76 19.97 27.86
CA LYS A 543 24.84 19.96 29.01
C LYS A 543 24.10 18.63 29.12
N LEU A 544 23.47 18.16 28.05
CA LEU A 544 22.71 16.91 28.06
C LEU A 544 23.59 15.66 28.22
N SER A 545 24.86 15.72 27.79
CA SER A 545 25.81 14.63 28.01
C SER A 545 26.27 14.52 29.48
N LEU A 546 26.37 15.66 30.17
CA LEU A 546 26.81 15.75 31.58
C LEU A 546 25.70 15.44 32.57
N ILE A 547 24.46 15.86 32.30
CA ILE A 547 23.33 15.62 33.19
C ILE A 547 22.87 14.16 33.03
N LYS A 548 22.91 13.39 34.11
CA LYS A 548 22.45 11.98 34.12
C LYS A 548 21.04 11.78 34.69
N GLU A 549 20.54 12.77 35.42
CA GLU A 549 19.21 12.71 36.04
C GLU A 549 18.14 13.20 35.05
N TYR A 550 17.16 12.36 34.75
CA TYR A 550 16.09 12.65 33.78
C TYR A 550 15.39 13.99 34.05
N ASP A 551 14.96 14.23 35.29
CA ASP A 551 14.25 15.47 35.65
C ASP A 551 15.09 16.73 35.40
N LYS A 552 16.42 16.64 35.57
CA LYS A 552 17.34 17.74 35.30
C LYS A 552 17.57 17.93 33.80
N GLN A 553 17.56 16.86 33.01
CA GLN A 553 17.62 16.95 31.54
C GLN A 553 16.35 17.61 31.01
N VAL A 554 15.17 17.21 31.51
CA VAL A 554 13.89 17.86 31.17
C VAL A 554 13.91 19.34 31.54
N ALA A 555 14.33 19.67 32.77
CA ALA A 555 14.41 21.06 33.22
C ALA A 555 15.34 21.90 32.33
N TYR A 556 16.44 21.34 31.85
CA TYR A 556 17.33 22.03 30.91
C TYR A 556 16.70 22.20 29.53
N ILE A 557 16.09 21.15 28.95
CA ILE A 557 15.41 21.24 27.66
C ILE A 557 14.35 22.35 27.69
N LYS A 558 13.58 22.45 28.77
CA LYS A 558 12.56 23.50 28.99
C LYS A 558 13.13 24.93 29.05
N THR A 559 14.45 25.12 29.06
CA THR A 559 15.10 26.45 28.97
C THR A 559 15.45 26.84 27.54
N ILE A 560 15.32 25.95 26.56
CA ILE A 560 15.61 26.20 25.15
C ILE A 560 14.50 27.10 24.57
N GLU A 561 14.86 28.26 24.02
CA GLU A 561 13.87 29.23 23.53
C GLU A 561 13.17 28.80 22.24
N ASN A 562 13.85 27.99 21.40
CA ASN A 562 13.28 27.45 20.19
C ASN A 562 12.34 26.28 20.52
N ALA A 563 11.03 26.55 20.52
CA ALA A 563 9.99 25.58 20.89
C ALA A 563 10.01 24.27 20.06
N GLU A 564 10.33 24.33 18.76
CA GLU A 564 10.39 23.11 17.94
C GLU A 564 11.64 22.28 18.26
N LEU A 565 12.77 22.92 18.54
CA LEU A 565 13.97 22.23 19.01
C LEU A 565 13.76 21.64 20.41
N GLU A 566 13.10 22.39 21.31
CA GLU A 566 12.70 21.93 22.63
C GLU A 566 11.83 20.66 22.53
N ASP A 567 10.73 20.73 21.79
CA ASP A 567 9.80 19.60 21.58
C ASP A 567 10.54 18.39 20.99
N SER A 568 11.41 18.62 20.01
CA SER A 568 12.20 17.56 19.39
C SER A 568 13.14 16.92 20.39
N LEU A 569 13.94 17.68 21.13
CA LEU A 569 14.83 17.12 22.14
C LEU A 569 14.07 16.44 23.29
N PHE A 570 12.86 16.94 23.61
CA PHE A 570 11.99 16.32 24.60
C PHE A 570 11.48 14.94 24.14
N GLU A 571 11.04 14.77 22.90
CA GLU A 571 10.68 13.46 22.35
C GLU A 571 11.86 12.48 22.46
N LEU A 572 13.06 12.92 22.10
CA LEU A 572 14.25 12.08 22.19
C LEU A 572 14.53 11.65 23.62
N LEU A 573 14.46 12.58 24.56
CA LEU A 573 14.71 12.30 25.97
C LEU A 573 13.62 11.37 26.55
N TYR A 574 12.35 11.60 26.19
CA TYR A 574 11.23 10.77 26.65
C TYR A 574 11.45 9.31 26.29
N SER A 575 11.92 9.05 25.07
CA SER A 575 12.16 7.70 24.57
C SER A 575 13.37 6.99 25.17
N GLY A 576 14.28 7.72 25.81
CA GLY A 576 15.50 7.20 26.43
C GLY A 576 15.33 6.77 27.89
N LYS A 577 14.11 6.88 28.42
CA LYS A 577 13.73 6.40 29.74
C LYS A 577 13.58 4.88 29.74
#